data_AF-A0A1G0JU06-F1
#
_entry.id   AF-A0A1G0JU06-F1
#
_cell.length_a   1.000
_cell.length_b   1.000
_cell.length_c   1.000
_cell.angle_alpha   90.00
_cell.angle_beta   90.00
_cell.angle_gamma   90.00
#
_symmetry.space_group_name_H-M   'P 1'
#
loop_
_entity.id
_entity.type
_entity.pdbx_description
1 polymer ?
#
loop_
_entity_poly.entity_id
_entity_poly.type
_entity_poly.pdbx_seq_one_letter_code
_entity_poly.pdbx_strand_id
1 'polypeptide(L)'
;MTTIDPTQPYLYGNLQQIQAFNAQADLEWALSGVKFTEGKKTAILNGRLVKEGDDLDGARVIEIKPAEVILLQGQQRIAIRLLLQDIKSPASGETE
;
A
#
# COMPACT_ATOMS: atom_id res chain seq x y z
N MET A 1 -25.72 42.16 10.28
CA MET A 1 -24.36 42.37 10.83
C MET A 1 -23.82 41.00 11.15
N THR A 2 -23.16 40.40 10.16
CA THR A 2 -22.75 38.99 10.20
C THR A 2 -21.25 38.97 10.41
N THR A 3 -20.84 38.76 11.65
CA THR A 3 -19.43 38.68 12.05
C THR A 3 -18.88 37.35 11.55
N ILE A 4 -18.09 37.40 10.49
CA ILE A 4 -17.23 36.30 10.01
C ILE A 4 -16.10 36.11 11.03
N ASP A 5 -16.03 34.93 11.62
CA ASP A 5 -15.00 34.56 12.60
C ASP A 5 -13.68 34.22 11.86
N PRO A 6 -12.56 34.93 12.14
CA PRO A 6 -11.31 34.79 11.40
C PRO A 6 -10.47 33.57 11.83
N THR A 7 -10.96 32.74 12.75
CA THR A 7 -10.25 31.52 13.18
C THR A 7 -10.71 30.25 12.46
N GLN A 8 -11.59 30.38 11.46
CA GLN A 8 -11.90 29.26 10.58
C GLN A 8 -10.87 29.19 9.44
N PRO A 9 -10.00 28.15 9.38
CA PRO A 9 -9.19 27.95 8.20
C PRO A 9 -10.09 27.71 6.99
N TYR A 10 -9.74 28.34 5.87
CA TYR A 10 -10.36 28.09 4.59
C TYR A 10 -10.38 26.58 4.28
N LEU A 11 -11.56 26.06 3.90
CA LEU A 11 -11.83 24.74 3.30
C LEU A 11 -12.15 23.56 4.24
N TYR A 12 -13.20 23.68 5.05
CA TYR A 12 -14.01 22.52 5.51
C TYR A 12 -15.08 22.09 4.48
N GLY A 13 -14.83 22.32 3.18
CA GLY A 13 -15.80 22.05 2.11
C GLY A 13 -15.53 20.78 1.30
N ASN A 14 -14.35 20.15 1.41
CA ASN A 14 -13.94 19.09 0.47
C ASN A 14 -13.24 17.89 1.13
N LEU A 15 -13.43 17.65 2.44
CA LEU A 15 -12.92 16.40 3.05
C LEU A 15 -13.73 15.16 2.65
N GLN A 16 -14.79 15.32 1.85
CA GLN A 16 -15.45 14.19 1.17
C GLN A 16 -14.82 13.84 -0.19
N GLN A 17 -13.73 14.51 -0.60
CA GLN A 17 -13.04 14.22 -1.85
C GLN A 17 -11.53 13.98 -1.65
N ILE A 18 -11.17 13.15 -0.67
CA ILE A 18 -10.09 12.18 -0.88
C ILE A 18 -10.74 10.84 -1.23
N GLN A 19 -11.61 10.85 -2.22
CA GLN A 19 -11.89 9.65 -3.01
C GLN A 19 -11.11 9.78 -4.30
N ALA A 20 -9.83 9.44 -4.21
CA ALA A 20 -9.12 8.87 -5.34
C ALA A 20 -7.97 7.97 -4.84
N PHE A 21 -8.23 7.11 -3.85
CA PHE A 21 -7.78 5.74 -4.07
C PHE A 21 -8.65 5.23 -5.21
N ASN A 22 -8.21 5.48 -6.45
CA ASN A 22 -8.42 4.48 -7.47
C ASN A 22 -7.59 3.28 -6.99
N ALA A 23 -8.12 2.55 -6.01
CA ALA A 23 -7.93 1.13 -5.89
C ALA A 23 -8.46 0.61 -7.22
N GLN A 24 -7.59 0.65 -8.23
CA GLN A 24 -7.88 0.09 -9.52
C GLN A 24 -8.46 -1.28 -9.23
N ALA A 25 -9.71 -1.40 -9.67
CA ALA A 25 -10.44 -2.63 -9.74
C ALA A 25 -9.50 -3.80 -10.00
N ASP A 26 -9.69 -4.86 -9.20
CA ASP A 26 -9.25 -6.22 -9.51
C ASP A 26 -7.74 -6.51 -9.43
N LEU A 27 -7.05 -5.97 -8.42
CA LEU A 27 -5.87 -6.65 -7.91
C LEU A 27 -6.31 -7.53 -6.75
N GLU A 28 -6.65 -8.80 -7.01
CA GLU A 28 -6.88 -9.83 -5.96
C GLU A 28 -5.74 -9.86 -4.92
N TRP A 29 -4.55 -9.39 -5.33
CA TRP A 29 -3.33 -9.44 -4.55
C TRP A 29 -2.60 -8.09 -4.54
N ALA A 30 -2.50 -7.49 -3.36
CA ALA A 30 -1.75 -6.27 -3.12
C ALA A 30 -0.55 -6.55 -2.20
N LEU A 31 0.67 -6.32 -2.72
CA LEU A 31 1.90 -6.33 -1.93
C LEU A 31 2.19 -4.93 -1.42
N SER A 32 2.15 -4.74 -0.11
CA SER A 32 2.36 -3.43 0.54
C SER A 32 3.75 -3.28 1.16
N GLY A 33 4.48 -4.37 1.40
CA GLY A 33 5.82 -4.29 1.96
C GLY A 33 6.52 -5.63 2.07
N VAL A 34 7.84 -5.57 2.18
CA VAL A 34 8.71 -6.73 2.40
C VAL A 34 9.73 -6.38 3.47
N LYS A 35 9.96 -7.30 4.40
CA LYS A 35 10.94 -7.18 5.49
C LYS A 35 11.92 -8.33 5.46
N PHE A 36 13.20 -7.98 5.43
CA PHE A 36 14.32 -8.90 5.59
C PHE A 36 14.92 -8.67 6.97
N THR A 37 14.99 -9.73 7.77
CA THR A 37 15.67 -9.74 9.08
C THR A 37 16.70 -10.86 9.04
N GLU A 38 17.64 -10.94 9.99
CA GLU A 38 18.70 -11.98 9.99
C GLU A 38 18.14 -13.39 9.70
N GLY A 39 18.36 -13.86 8.47
CA GLY A 39 17.88 -15.16 7.97
C GLY A 39 16.37 -15.30 7.73
N LYS A 40 15.56 -14.25 7.88
CA LYS A 40 14.09 -14.33 7.75
C LYS A 40 13.55 -13.33 6.73
N LYS A 41 12.65 -13.82 5.87
CA LYS A 41 11.91 -13.01 4.91
C LYS A 41 10.43 -13.02 5.27
N THR A 42 9.83 -11.85 5.27
CA THR A 42 8.40 -11.65 5.54
C THR A 42 7.85 -10.62 4.58
N ALA A 43 6.61 -10.77 4.15
CA ALA A 43 5.94 -9.82 3.27
C ALA A 43 4.55 -9.47 3.81
N ILE A 44 4.02 -8.33 3.39
CA ILE A 44 2.66 -7.89 3.73
C ILE A 44 1.82 -7.99 2.46
N LEU A 45 1.00 -9.03 2.37
CA LEU A 45 0.05 -9.27 1.28
C LEU A 45 -1.37 -9.05 1.79
N ASN A 46 -2.15 -8.22 1.08
CA ASN A 46 -3.54 -7.91 1.46
C ASN A 46 -3.68 -7.48 2.93
N GLY A 47 -2.69 -6.75 3.45
CA GLY A 47 -2.62 -6.32 4.85
C GLY A 47 -2.16 -7.38 5.87
N ARG A 48 -1.86 -8.61 5.44
CA ARG A 48 -1.43 -9.71 6.32
C ARG A 48 0.06 -10.00 6.17
N LEU A 49 0.73 -10.21 7.31
CA LEU A 49 2.11 -10.64 7.37
C LEU A 49 2.22 -12.13 7.00
N VAL A 50 2.97 -12.44 5.95
CA VAL A 50 3.21 -13.80 5.43
C VAL A 50 4.71 -14.12 5.33
N LYS A 51 5.04 -15.40 5.25
CA LYS A 51 6.40 -15.94 5.11
C LYS A 51 6.45 -16.97 3.98
N GLU A 52 7.65 -17.34 3.53
CA GLU A 52 7.82 -18.42 2.56
C GLU A 52 7.20 -19.72 3.11
N GLY A 53 6.36 -20.36 2.30
CA GLY A 53 5.62 -21.57 2.62
C GLY A 53 4.23 -21.35 3.23
N ASP A 54 3.85 -20.13 3.59
CA ASP A 54 2.53 -19.79 4.15
C ASP A 54 1.43 -19.87 3.07
N ASP A 55 0.20 -20.17 3.48
CA ASP A 55 -0.96 -20.28 2.59
C ASP A 55 -1.94 -19.14 2.87
N LEU A 56 -2.32 -18.40 1.84
CA LEU A 56 -3.22 -17.27 1.91
C LEU A 56 -4.21 -17.35 0.75
N ASP A 57 -5.50 -17.29 1.03
CA ASP A 57 -6.58 -17.28 0.02
C ASP A 57 -6.45 -18.36 -1.09
N GLY A 58 -6.02 -19.57 -0.71
CA GLY A 58 -5.83 -20.69 -1.64
C GLY A 58 -4.58 -20.59 -2.54
N ALA A 59 -3.69 -19.64 -2.23
CA ALA A 59 -2.39 -19.48 -2.85
C ALA A 59 -1.26 -19.66 -1.82
N ARG A 60 -0.21 -20.37 -2.20
CA ARG A 60 0.97 -20.59 -1.36
C ARG A 60 2.08 -19.62 -1.68
N VAL A 61 2.66 -18.98 -0.68
CA VAL A 61 3.86 -18.16 -0.85
C VAL A 61 5.04 -19.08 -1.13
N ILE A 62 5.60 -19.03 -2.34
CA ILE A 62 6.74 -19.89 -2.71
C ILE A 62 8.07 -19.15 -2.65
N GLU A 63 8.08 -17.83 -2.82
CA GLU A 63 9.30 -17.04 -2.78
C GLU A 63 9.03 -15.58 -2.40
N ILE A 64 9.88 -15.03 -1.53
CA ILE A 64 9.83 -13.60 -1.17
C ILE A 64 11.12 -12.93 -1.67
N LYS A 65 10.96 -11.94 -2.56
CA LYS A 65 12.04 -11.09 -3.08
C LYS A 65 11.87 -9.65 -2.62
N PRO A 66 12.90 -8.79 -2.74
CA PRO A 66 12.84 -7.41 -2.26
C PRO A 66 11.71 -6.55 -2.84
N ALA A 67 11.38 -6.75 -4.12
CA ALA A 67 10.40 -5.95 -4.84
C ALA A 67 9.20 -6.77 -5.36
N GLU A 68 9.16 -8.08 -5.11
CA GLU A 68 8.09 -8.95 -5.57
C GLU A 68 7.93 -10.18 -4.68
N VAL A 69 6.73 -10.73 -4.62
CA VAL A 69 6.41 -11.99 -3.95
C VAL A 69 5.80 -12.93 -4.97
N ILE A 70 6.25 -14.18 -4.97
CA ILE A 70 5.73 -15.21 -5.88
C ILE A 70 4.78 -16.11 -5.10
N LEU A 71 3.56 -16.20 -5.63
CA LEU A 71 2.49 -17.06 -5.13
C LEU A 71 2.29 -18.23 -6.10
N LEU A 72 1.88 -19.37 -5.56
CA LEU A 72 1.43 -20.54 -6.31
C LEU A 72 -0.05 -20.77 -5.99
N GLN A 73 -0.93 -20.52 -6.96
CA GLN A 73 -2.36 -20.79 -6.85
C GLN A 73 -2.72 -21.93 -7.81
N GLY A 74 -3.03 -23.11 -7.28
CA GLY A 74 -3.19 -24.33 -8.08
C GLY A 74 -1.90 -24.69 -8.83
N GLN A 75 -1.90 -24.50 -10.16
CA GLN A 75 -0.73 -24.72 -11.04
C GLN A 75 -0.13 -23.42 -11.61
N GLN A 76 -0.70 -22.26 -11.26
CA GLN A 76 -0.27 -20.97 -11.78
C GLN A 76 0.66 -20.26 -10.79
N ARG A 77 1.74 -19.69 -11.32
CA ARG A 77 2.65 -18.83 -10.55
C ARG A 77 2.27 -17.38 -10.79
N ILE A 78 2.01 -16.66 -9.71
CA ILE A 78 1.58 -15.27 -9.75
C ILE A 78 2.68 -14.42 -9.10
N ALA A 79 3.24 -13.47 -9.84
CA ALA A 79 4.27 -12.58 -9.34
C ALA A 79 3.64 -11.23 -8.96
N ILE A 80 3.59 -10.93 -7.66
CA ILE A 80 3.02 -9.70 -7.14
C ILE A 80 4.14 -8.72 -6.87
N ARG A 81 4.15 -7.59 -7.57
CA ARG A 81 5.17 -6.56 -7.41
C ARG A 81 4.78 -5.56 -6.34
N LEU A 82 5.78 -5.05 -5.62
CA LEU A 82 5.60 -3.98 -4.65
C LEU A 82 5.25 -2.71 -5.43
N LEU A 83 4.03 -2.24 -5.28
CA LEU A 83 3.60 -0.99 -5.89
C LEU A 83 4.23 0.15 -5.07
N LEU A 84 5.05 0.98 -5.72
CA LEU A 84 5.58 2.20 -5.12
C LEU A 84 4.40 3.15 -4.92
N GLN A 85 3.89 3.17 -3.70
CA GLN A 85 2.86 4.10 -3.28
C GLN A 85 3.53 5.47 -3.17
N ASP A 86 3.13 6.39 -4.05
CA ASP A 86 3.38 7.82 -4.02
C ASP A 86 4.54 8.29 -3.13
N ILE A 87 5.68 8.56 -3.76
CA ILE A 87 6.80 9.25 -3.10
C ILE A 87 6.29 10.57 -2.57
N LYS A 88 6.15 10.68 -1.24
CA LYS A 88 5.82 11.92 -0.55
C LYS A 88 6.82 12.99 -0.97
N SER A 89 6.41 13.89 -1.86
CA SER A 89 7.21 15.04 -2.28
C SER A 89 7.69 15.79 -1.04
N PRO A 90 8.97 16.21 -0.99
CA PRO A 90 9.45 17.02 0.11
C PRO A 90 8.55 18.25 0.22
N ALA A 91 8.22 18.65 1.45
CA ALA A 91 7.53 19.91 1.67
C ALA A 91 8.38 21.01 1.02
N SER A 92 7.85 21.67 -0.01
CA SER A 92 8.41 22.91 -0.51
C SER A 92 8.38 23.90 0.64
N GLY A 93 9.50 23.98 1.37
CA GLY A 93 9.76 25.09 2.25
C GLY A 93 9.95 26.31 1.37
N GLU A 94 8.92 27.14 1.26
CA GLU A 94 9.03 28.50 0.76
C GLU A 94 9.85 29.28 1.80
N THR A 95 11.16 29.38 1.57
CA THR A 95 12.03 30.33 2.28
C THR A 95 11.98 31.67 1.55
N GLU A 96 11.36 32.64 2.23
CA GLU A 96 11.64 34.09 2.29
C GLU A 96 11.74 34.91 0.99
#